data_AF-A0A139LUF5-F1
#
_entry.id   AF-A0A139LUF5-F1
#
_cell.length_a   1.000
_cell.length_b   1.000
_cell.length_c   1.000
_cell.angle_alpha   90.00
_cell.angle_beta   90.00
_cell.angle_gamma   90.00
#
_symmetry.space_group_name_H-M   'P 1'
#
loop_
_entity.id
_entity.type
_entity.pdbx_description
1 polymer ?
#
loop_
_entity_poly.entity_id
_entity_poly.type
_entity_poly.pdbx_seq_one_letter_code
_entity_poly.pdbx_strand_id
1 'polypeptide(L)' 'MLAKLIIFSAPSGSGKSTIINYLLGQNLNLAFSCSATSRPPRGTEQHGVEYFFLSPEEFRTRIANDEFLEYEEVY' A
#
# COMPACT_ATOMS: atom_id res chain seq x y z
N MET A 1 -10.92 12.20 17.21
CA MET A 1 -9.45 12.30 17.21
C MET A 1 -8.99 12.27 15.77
N LEU A 2 -8.17 13.23 15.31
CA LEU A 2 -7.63 13.22 13.95
C LEU A 2 -6.45 12.23 13.88
N ALA A 3 -6.57 11.21 13.04
CA ALA A 3 -5.45 10.32 12.72
C ALA A 3 -4.45 11.06 11.83
N LYS A 4 -3.15 10.81 12.03
CA LYS A 4 -2.09 11.38 11.19
C LYS A 4 -1.68 10.37 10.14
N LEU A 5 -1.62 10.80 8.89
CA LEU A 5 -0.98 10.07 7.81
C LEU A 5 0.52 10.43 7.78
N ILE A 6 1.39 9.43 7.87
CA ILE A 6 2.85 9.60 7.79
C ILE A 6 3.30 9.02 6.45
N ILE A 7 3.87 9.87 5.59
CA ILE A 7 4.29 9.50 4.22
C ILE A 7 5.81 9.36 4.18
N PHE A 8 6.29 8.21 3.71
CA PHE A 8 7.70 7.95 3.42
C PHE A 8 7.91 7.95 1.91
N SER A 9 8.49 9.03 1.36
CA SER A 9 8.81 9.14 -0.06
C SER A 9 10.32 9.09 -0.30
N ALA A 10 10.76 8.20 -1.18
CA ALA A 10 12.16 8.05 -1.61
C ALA A 10 12.22 7.09 -2.82
N PRO A 11 13.31 7.08 -3.63
CA PRO A 11 13.47 6.17 -4.77
C PRO A 11 13.40 4.69 -4.39
N SER A 12 13.13 3.81 -5.37
CA SER A 12 13.23 2.36 -5.16
C SER A 12 14.64 1.98 -4.67
N GLY A 13 14.73 0.99 -3.77
CA GLY A 13 15.99 0.55 -3.18
C GLY A 13 16.56 1.42 -2.05
N SER A 14 15.91 2.52 -1.68
CA SER A 14 16.42 3.46 -0.65
C SER A 14 16.23 3.00 0.81
N GLY A 15 15.64 1.83 1.06
CA GLY A 15 15.43 1.29 2.42
C GLY A 15 14.13 1.71 3.13
N LYS A 16 13.14 2.27 2.41
CA LYS A 16 11.82 2.66 2.99
C LYS A 16 11.17 1.52 3.79
N SER A 17 11.08 0.34 3.19
CA SER A 17 10.44 -0.82 3.83
C SER A 17 11.16 -1.24 5.12
N THR A 18 12.48 -1.09 5.18
CA THR A 18 13.26 -1.38 6.39
C THR A 18 12.85 -0.47 7.55
N ILE A 19 12.73 0.84 7.30
CA ILE A 19 12.32 1.82 8.31
C ILE A 19 10.87 1.57 8.74
N ILE A 20 9.97 1.34 7.78
CA ILE A 20 8.54 1.06 8.05
C ILE A 20 8.41 -0.18 8.93
N ASN A 21 9.06 -1.29 8.58
CA ASN A 21 9.00 -2.53 9.36
C ASN A 21 9.58 -2.36 10.76
N TYR A 22 10.67 -1.60 10.91
CA TYR A 22 11.23 -1.30 12.22
C TYR A 22 10.23 -0.52 13.10
N LEU A 23 9.57 0.50 12.55
CA LEU A 23 8.60 1.33 13.25
C LEU A 23 7.34 0.54 13.66
N LEU A 24 6.85 -0.33 12.78
CA LEU A 24 5.70 -1.20 13.08
C LEU A 24 6.00 -2.24 14.18
N GLY A 25 7.28 -2.60 14.37
CA GLY A 25 7.74 -3.46 15.46
C GLY A 25 7.91 -2.74 16.80
N GLN A 26 7.83 -1.41 16.83
CA GLN A 26 7.87 -0.64 18.07
C GLN A 26 6.49 -0.57 18.72
N ASN A 27 6.42 -0.27 20.02
CA ASN A 27 5.15 -0.05 20.72
C ASN A 27 4.56 1.34 20.40
N LEU A 28 4.35 1.61 19.12
CA LEU A 28 3.76 2.83 18.58
C LEU A 28 2.34 2.52 18.07
N ASN A 29 1.44 3.50 18.19
CA ASN A 29 0.10 3.39 17.63
C ASN A 29 0.12 3.68 16.11
N LEU A 30 0.70 2.75 15.35
CA LEU A 30 0.85 2.83 13.90
C LEU A 30 0.18 1.62 13.24
N ALA A 31 -0.38 1.86 12.06
CA ALA A 31 -0.86 0.82 11.16
C ALA A 31 -0.25 1.05 9.77
N PHE A 32 0.07 -0.04 9.08
CA PHE A 32 0.50 0.04 7.69
C PHE A 32 -0.72 0.26 6.78
N SER A 33 -0.58 1.18 5.83
CA SER A 33 -1.60 1.37 4.77
C SER A 33 -1.33 0.36 3.65
N CYS A 34 -2.09 -0.73 3.63
CA CYS A 34 -2.00 -1.75 2.58
C CYS A 34 -2.50 -1.19 1.24
N SER A 35 -1.66 -1.17 0.22
CA SER A 35 -2.01 -0.66 -1.12
C SER A 35 -2.84 -1.67 -1.92
N ALA A 36 -3.52 -1.21 -2.96
CA ALA A 36 -4.14 -2.09 -3.95
C ALA A 36 -3.22 -2.31 -5.16
N THR A 37 -3.42 -3.42 -5.88
CA THR A 37 -2.75 -3.67 -7.17
C THR A 37 -3.62 -4.52 -8.09
N SER A 38 -3.46 -4.32 -9.40
CA SER A 38 -4.14 -5.10 -10.44
C SER A 38 -3.33 -6.31 -10.93
N ARG A 39 -2.07 -6.45 -10.48
CA ARG A 39 -1.27 -7.65 -10.77
C ARG A 39 -1.79 -8.86 -9.98
N PRO A 40 -1.62 -10.09 -10.47
CA PRO A 40 -1.90 -11.27 -9.66
C PRO A 40 -0.93 -11.39 -8.47
N PRO A 41 -1.36 -12.02 -7.36
CA PRO A 41 -0.48 -12.37 -6.26
C PRO A 41 0.64 -13.30 -6.73
N ARG A 42 1.82 -13.18 -6.13
CA ARG A 42 3.01 -13.97 -6.41
C ARG A 42 3.35 -14.85 -5.22
N GLY A 43 3.69 -16.11 -5.47
CA GLY A 43 4.15 -17.02 -4.42
C GLY A 43 3.13 -17.18 -3.30
N THR A 44 3.48 -16.71 -2.11
CA THR A 44 2.69 -16.82 -0.87
C THR A 44 1.97 -15.54 -0.48
N GLU A 45 1.92 -14.53 -1.36
CA GLU A 45 1.20 -13.28 -1.08
C GLU A 45 -0.28 -13.53 -0.81
N GLN A 46 -0.84 -12.79 0.13
CA GLN A 46 -2.22 -12.92 0.58
C GLN A 46 -2.97 -11.59 0.44
N HIS A 47 -4.21 -11.68 -0.02
CA HIS A 47 -5.08 -10.53 -0.18
C HIS A 47 -5.31 -9.82 1.16
N GLY A 48 -5.06 -8.51 1.21
CA GLY A 48 -5.19 -7.69 2.42
C GLY A 48 -3.98 -7.76 3.37
N VAL A 49 -2.92 -8.51 3.02
CA VAL A 49 -1.65 -8.52 3.75
C VAL A 49 -0.61 -7.68 3.01
N GLU A 50 -0.11 -8.16 1.87
CA GLU A 50 0.85 -7.40 1.07
C GLU A 50 0.15 -6.36 0.18
N TYR A 51 -0.95 -6.76 -0.46
CA TYR A 51 -1.79 -5.89 -1.29
C TYR A 51 -3.25 -6.33 -1.21
N PHE A 52 -4.17 -5.40 -1.47
CA PHE A 52 -5.47 -5.74 -2.01
C PHE A 52 -5.33 -6.05 -3.51
N PHE A 53 -5.37 -7.34 -3.85
CA PHE A 53 -5.36 -7.78 -5.25
C PHE A 53 -6.75 -7.57 -5.86
N LEU A 54 -6.85 -6.61 -6.77
CA LEU A 54 -8.10 -6.25 -7.47
C LEU A 54 -8.01 -6.69 -8.93
N SER A 55 -9.15 -6.88 -9.59
CA SER A 55 -9.13 -6.98 -11.05
C SER A 55 -8.77 -5.63 -11.68
N PRO A 56 -8.23 -5.59 -12.91
CA PRO A 56 -8.00 -4.31 -13.61
C PRO A 56 -9.28 -3.47 -13.78
N GLU A 57 -10.43 -4.11 -13.92
CA GLU A 57 -11.73 -3.44 -14.00
C GLU A 57 -12.10 -2.81 -12.66
N GLU A 58 -12.01 -3.58 -11.56
CA GLU A 58 -12.31 -3.08 -10.22
C GLU A 58 -11.38 -1.92 -9.84
N PHE A 59 -10.09 -2.04 -10.13
CA PHE A 59 -9.13 -0.96 -9.87
C PHE A 59 -9.53 0.34 -10.59
N ARG A 60 -9.93 0.26 -11.87
CA ARG A 60 -10.41 1.42 -12.64
C ARG A 60 -11.71 2.00 -12.09
N THR A 61 -12.65 1.15 -11.66
CA THR A 61 -13.88 1.60 -11.01
C THR A 61 -13.59 2.38 -9.74
N ARG A 62 -12.65 1.91 -8.92
CA ARG A 62 -12.25 2.62 -7.69
C ARG A 62 -11.54 3.95 -7.94
N ILE A 63 -10.73 4.04 -9.01
CA ILE A 63 -10.20 5.34 -9.47
C ILE A 63 -11.36 6.29 -9.82
N ALA A 64 -12.33 5.83 -10.61
CA ALA A 64 -13.46 6.66 -11.04
C ALA A 64 -14.36 7.12 -9.86
N ASN A 65 -14.37 6.36 -8.78
CA ASN A 65 -15.11 6.70 -7.54
C ASN A 65 -14.30 7.55 -6.54
N ASP A 66 -13.09 7.99 -6.90
CA ASP A 66 -12.20 8.79 -6.03
C ASP A 66 -11.84 8.06 -4.71
N GLU A 67 -11.71 6.73 -4.77
CA GLU A 67 -11.44 5.87 -3.60
C GLU A 67 -9.95 5.73 -3.26
N PHE A 68 -9.05 6.26 -4.09
CA PHE A 68 -7.60 6.20 -3.89
C PHE A 68 -7.01 7.58 -3.60
N LEU A 69 -6.12 7.66 -2.61
CA LEU A 69 -5.35 8.87 -2.34
C LEU A 69 -4.29 9.14 -3.44
N GLU A 70 -3.65 8.07 -3.94
CA GLU A 70 -2.73 8.10 -5.08
C GLU A 70 -2.78 6.77 -5.86
N TYR A 71 -2.39 6.79 -7.13
CA TYR A 71 -2.20 5.60 -7.96
C TYR A 71 -1.17 5.86 -9.07
N GLU A 72 -0.57 4.78 -9.58
CA GLU A 72 0.41 4.80 -10.67
C GLU A 72 0.20 3.60 -11.60
N GLU A 73 0.35 3.80 -12.90
CA GLU A 73 0.45 2.71 -13.88
C GLU A 73 1.94 2.40 -14.11
N VAL A 74 2.34 1.14 -13.87
CA VAL A 74 3.73 0.68 -13.98
C VAL A 74 3.83 -0.33 -15.12
N TYR A 75 4.77 -0.12 -16.04
CA TYR A 75 5.00 -0.93 -17.24
C TYR A 75 6.13 -1.96 -17.06
#